data_AF-A0A5J5FEH8-F1
#
_entry.id   AF-A0A5J5FEH8-F1
#
_cell.length_a   1.000
_cell.length_b   1.000
_cell.length_c   1.000
_cell.angle_alpha   90.00
_cell.angle_beta   90.00
_cell.angle_gamma   90.00
#
_symmetry.space_group_name_H-M   'P 1'
#
loop_
_entity.id
_entity.type
_entity.pdbx_description
1 polymer ?
#
loop_
_entity_poly.entity_id
_entity_poly.type
_entity_poly.pdbx_seq_one_letter_code
_entity_poly.pdbx_strand_id
1 'polypeptide(L)'
;MLRYILSLNPSKIYVTYLTHYDYDHGLYGEEIRKLMSEDMLADRVSFRGADEKKYSTLYQKYIEENRSSPEFVIKFNVLDIMNTTLNSYLEGYWKDPQTVNSEVTDSLYRAKHRLTSAMFPELEVLTWENKHREIMENIEMTGVTPNTMILCPAESRYWFIDHFGPHR
;
A
#
# COMPACT_ATOMS: atom_id res chain seq x y z
N MET A 1 8.70 7.28 -13.05
CA MET A 1 8.42 5.88 -12.68
C MET A 1 9.05 4.89 -13.68
N LEU A 2 8.53 4.74 -14.90
CA LEU A 2 9.01 3.72 -15.87
C LEU A 2 10.54 3.72 -16.09
N ARG A 3 11.16 4.88 -16.35
CA ARG A 3 12.62 5.01 -16.49
C ARG A 3 13.40 4.53 -15.25
N TYR A 4 12.85 4.76 -14.06
CA TYR A 4 13.46 4.31 -12.81
C TYR A 4 13.35 2.79 -12.68
N ILE A 5 12.19 2.21 -13.00
CA ILE A 5 11.99 0.75 -13.00
C ILE A 5 12.98 0.07 -13.98
N LEU A 6 13.08 0.60 -15.20
CA LEU A 6 14.04 0.10 -16.20
C LEU A 6 15.49 0.17 -15.70
N SER A 7 15.86 1.24 -14.99
CA SER A 7 17.22 1.39 -14.46
C SER A 7 17.58 0.36 -13.39
N LEU A 8 16.58 -0.22 -12.72
CA LEU A 8 16.75 -1.26 -11.71
C LEU A 8 16.77 -2.68 -12.31
N ASN A 9 16.33 -2.83 -13.56
CA ASN A 9 16.27 -4.10 -14.30
C ASN A 9 15.75 -5.29 -13.45
N PRO A 10 14.53 -5.20 -12.87
CA PRO A 10 14.02 -6.23 -11.99
C PRO A 10 13.77 -7.54 -12.72
N SER A 11 13.97 -8.68 -12.04
CA SER A 11 13.65 -10.01 -12.57
C SER A 11 12.14 -10.29 -12.53
N LYS A 12 11.45 -9.72 -11.56
CA LYS A 12 10.00 -9.78 -11.35
C LYS A 12 9.50 -8.45 -10.79
N ILE A 13 8.28 -8.06 -11.13
CA ILE A 13 7.61 -6.87 -10.63
C ILE A 13 6.26 -7.29 -10.06
N TYR A 14 6.08 -7.15 -8.75
CA TYR A 14 4.80 -7.38 -8.08
C TYR A 14 4.08 -6.06 -7.86
N VAL A 15 2.92 -5.92 -8.49
CA VAL A 15 2.03 -4.76 -8.32
C VAL A 15 1.02 -5.12 -7.22
N THR A 16 1.03 -4.39 -6.11
CA THR A 16 0.26 -4.76 -4.91
C THR A 16 -1.03 -3.97 -4.68
N TYR A 17 -1.28 -2.96 -5.50
CA TYR A 17 -2.51 -2.15 -5.45
C TYR A 17 -3.53 -2.55 -6.52
N LEU A 18 -3.27 -3.65 -7.25
CA LEU A 18 -4.16 -4.21 -8.26
C LEU A 18 -4.15 -5.74 -8.18
N THR A 19 -5.33 -6.32 -8.34
CA THR A 19 -5.52 -7.74 -8.61
C THR A 19 -5.41 -8.03 -10.11
N HIS A 20 -5.30 -9.31 -10.49
CA HIS A 20 -5.45 -9.71 -11.90
C HIS A 20 -6.84 -9.36 -12.45
N TYR A 21 -7.88 -9.50 -11.62
CA TYR A 21 -9.23 -9.12 -11.98
C TYR A 21 -9.33 -7.64 -12.36
N ASP A 22 -8.71 -6.75 -11.58
CA ASP A 22 -8.71 -5.31 -11.85
C ASP A 22 -8.04 -5.01 -13.19
N TYR A 23 -6.92 -5.67 -13.47
CA TYR A 23 -6.24 -5.53 -14.75
C TYR A 23 -7.11 -5.97 -15.93
N ASP A 24 -7.70 -7.17 -15.86
CA ASP A 24 -8.53 -7.74 -16.93
C ASP A 24 -9.78 -6.89 -17.22
N HIS A 25 -10.26 -6.13 -16.25
CA HIS A 25 -11.44 -5.26 -16.38
C HIS A 25 -11.09 -3.79 -16.66
N GLY A 26 -9.82 -3.47 -16.91
CA GLY A 26 -9.39 -2.11 -17.25
C GLY A 26 -9.37 -1.14 -16.06
N LEU A 27 -9.38 -1.65 -14.83
CA LEU A 27 -9.40 -0.87 -13.58
C LEU A 27 -7.97 -0.49 -13.16
N TYR A 28 -7.18 0.09 -14.06
CA TYR A 28 -5.78 0.48 -13.81
C TYR A 28 -5.45 1.84 -14.44
N GLY A 29 -4.44 2.51 -13.88
CA GLY A 29 -4.01 3.83 -14.31
C GLY A 29 -3.05 3.84 -15.50
N GLU A 30 -2.71 5.04 -15.97
CA GLU A 30 -1.74 5.29 -17.05
C GLU A 30 -0.36 4.67 -16.76
N GLU A 31 0.03 4.63 -15.50
CA GLU A 31 1.31 4.05 -15.06
C GLU A 31 1.41 2.56 -15.36
N ILE A 32 0.35 1.79 -15.11
CA ILE A 32 0.29 0.36 -15.42
C ILE A 32 0.17 0.16 -16.92
N ARG A 33 -0.63 0.99 -17.62
CA ARG A 33 -0.70 0.92 -19.08
C ARG A 33 0.68 1.08 -19.73
N LYS A 34 1.46 2.06 -19.27
CA LYS A 34 2.82 2.33 -19.75
C LYS A 34 3.80 1.22 -19.37
N LEU A 35 3.65 0.64 -18.17
CA LEU A 35 4.48 -0.48 -17.72
C LEU A 35 4.23 -1.73 -18.58
N MET A 36 2.97 -2.03 -18.88
CA MET A 36 2.55 -3.18 -19.69
C MET A 36 2.78 -3.00 -21.18
N SER A 37 2.93 -1.76 -21.68
CA SER A 37 3.31 -1.50 -23.08
C SER A 37 4.80 -1.66 -23.36
N GLU A 38 5.62 -1.90 -22.34
CA GLU A 38 7.07 -2.09 -22.47
C GLU A 38 7.39 -3.59 -22.49
N ASP A 39 7.70 -4.12 -23.67
CA ASP A 39 7.94 -5.56 -23.89
C ASP A 39 8.98 -6.15 -22.94
N MET A 40 10.01 -5.38 -22.58
CA MET A 40 11.07 -5.85 -21.66
C MET A 40 10.59 -6.07 -20.22
N LEU A 41 9.48 -5.45 -19.82
CA LEU A 41 8.97 -5.47 -18.46
C LEU A 41 7.65 -6.21 -18.33
N ALA A 42 6.79 -6.18 -19.36
CA ALA A 42 5.42 -6.71 -19.29
C ALA A 42 5.39 -8.18 -18.81
N ASP A 43 6.26 -9.04 -19.36
CA ASP A 43 6.37 -10.46 -18.98
C ASP A 43 6.86 -10.69 -17.54
N ARG A 44 7.39 -9.65 -16.90
CA ARG A 44 7.90 -9.69 -15.52
C ARG A 44 6.88 -9.21 -14.51
N VAL A 45 5.76 -8.63 -14.95
CA VAL A 45 4.72 -8.08 -14.08
C VAL A 45 3.79 -9.18 -13.58
N SER A 46 3.46 -9.16 -12.30
CA SER A 46 2.36 -9.92 -11.73
C SER A 46 1.54 -9.06 -10.78
N PHE A 47 0.22 -9.19 -10.86
CA PHE A 47 -0.71 -8.45 -10.02
C PHE A 47 -1.02 -9.27 -8.76
N ARG A 48 -0.59 -8.75 -7.61
CA ARG A 48 -0.61 -9.43 -6.29
C ARG A 48 -1.37 -8.64 -5.24
N GLY A 49 -2.15 -7.65 -5.66
CA GLY A 49 -3.04 -6.91 -4.77
C GLY A 49 -4.11 -7.79 -4.15
N ALA A 50 -4.72 -7.24 -3.11
CA ALA A 50 -5.90 -7.81 -2.47
C ALA A 50 -7.19 -7.15 -3.01
N ASP A 51 -8.34 -7.75 -2.72
CA ASP A 51 -9.64 -7.17 -3.12
C ASP A 51 -9.91 -5.85 -2.37
N GLU A 52 -9.69 -4.72 -3.04
CA GLU A 52 -9.92 -3.39 -2.48
C GLU A 52 -11.39 -3.18 -2.06
N LYS A 53 -12.33 -3.77 -2.80
CA LYS A 53 -13.76 -3.63 -2.51
C LYS A 53 -14.14 -4.35 -1.22
N LYS A 54 -13.56 -5.53 -0.98
CA LYS A 54 -13.71 -6.26 0.30
C LYS A 54 -13.28 -5.37 1.48
N TYR A 55 -12.07 -4.82 1.44
CA TYR A 55 -11.53 -4.05 2.57
C TYR A 55 -12.18 -2.68 2.74
N SER A 56 -12.51 -1.98 1.65
CA SER A 56 -13.29 -0.73 1.73
C SER A 56 -14.69 -0.96 2.30
N THR A 57 -15.36 -2.08 1.97
CA THR A 57 -16.66 -2.43 2.55
C THR A 57 -16.55 -2.69 4.05
N LEU A 58 -15.53 -3.42 4.49
CA LEU A 58 -15.27 -3.67 5.92
C LEU A 58 -15.03 -2.36 6.69
N TYR A 59 -14.24 -1.46 6.10
CA TYR A 59 -13.96 -0.14 6.67
C TYR A 59 -15.24 0.70 6.82
N GLN A 60 -16.05 0.81 5.75
CA GLN A 60 -17.29 1.58 5.78
C GLN A 60 -18.29 1.02 6.79
N LYS A 61 -18.44 -0.30 6.84
CA LYS A 61 -19.30 -0.97 7.81
C LYS A 61 -18.89 -0.63 9.25
N TYR A 62 -17.59 -0.70 9.57
CA TYR A 62 -17.10 -0.34 10.90
C TYR A 62 -17.41 1.12 11.27
N ILE A 63 -17.26 2.06 10.33
CA ILE A 63 -17.64 3.45 10.55
C ILE A 63 -19.13 3.57 10.83
N GLU A 64 -19.97 2.97 10.00
CA GLU A 64 -21.43 3.06 10.12
C GLU A 64 -21.95 2.51 11.45
N GLU A 65 -21.34 1.44 11.95
CA GLU A 65 -21.69 0.82 13.23
C GLU A 65 -21.30 1.68 14.44
N ASN A 66 -20.26 2.51 14.32
CA ASN A 66 -19.69 3.26 15.44
C ASN A 66 -19.96 4.78 15.40
N ARG A 67 -20.42 5.33 14.27
CA ARG A 67 -20.59 6.79 14.06
C ARG A 67 -21.54 7.50 15.04
N SER A 68 -22.40 6.76 15.74
CA SER A 68 -23.28 7.34 16.76
C SER A 68 -22.58 7.61 18.09
N SER A 69 -21.37 7.06 18.30
CA SER A 69 -20.59 7.30 19.51
C SER A 69 -19.85 8.64 19.42
N PRO A 70 -20.04 9.57 20.38
CA PRO A 70 -19.29 10.82 20.41
C PRO A 70 -17.77 10.61 20.50
N GLU A 71 -17.34 9.59 21.25
CA GLU A 71 -15.91 9.24 21.35
C GLU A 71 -15.35 8.81 20.00
N PHE A 72 -16.08 7.97 19.26
CA PHE A 72 -15.70 7.54 17.93
C PHE A 72 -15.55 8.74 16.99
N VAL A 73 -16.53 9.63 16.96
CA VAL A 73 -16.53 10.82 16.09
C VAL A 73 -15.32 11.71 16.38
N ILE A 74 -15.00 11.95 17.65
CA ILE A 74 -13.83 12.76 18.03
C ILE A 74 -12.54 12.08 17.56
N LYS A 75 -12.36 10.79 17.86
CA LYS A 75 -11.16 10.04 17.43
C LYS A 75 -11.02 10.00 15.90
N PHE A 76 -12.14 9.89 15.19
CA PHE A 76 -12.16 9.83 13.73
C PHE A 76 -11.76 11.18 13.12
N ASN A 77 -12.27 12.30 13.66
CA ASN A 77 -11.85 13.64 13.26
C ASN A 77 -10.34 13.85 13.51
N VAL A 78 -9.79 13.32 14.60
CA VAL A 78 -8.34 13.39 14.88
C VAL A 78 -7.54 12.61 13.82
N LEU A 79 -8.00 11.42 13.42
CA LEU A 79 -7.38 10.68 12.31
C LEU A 79 -7.41 11.49 11.02
N ASP A 80 -8.52 12.12 10.68
CA ASP A 80 -8.66 12.89 9.44
C ASP A 80 -7.71 14.10 9.40
N ILE A 81 -7.58 14.81 10.53
CA ILE A 81 -6.62 15.91 10.68
C ILE A 81 -5.19 15.39 10.50
N MET A 82 -4.85 14.26 11.14
CA MET A 82 -3.53 13.65 11.00
C MET A 82 -3.25 13.24 9.55
N ASN A 83 -4.19 12.55 8.90
CA ASN A 83 -4.06 12.12 7.50
C ASN A 83 -3.82 13.30 6.58
N THR A 84 -4.63 14.35 6.71
CA THR A 84 -4.51 15.57 5.91
C THR A 84 -3.15 16.24 6.12
N THR A 85 -2.74 16.37 7.38
CA THR A 85 -1.48 17.01 7.76
C THR A 85 -0.28 16.22 7.22
N LEU A 86 -0.26 14.91 7.45
CA LEU A 86 0.80 14.02 7.02
C LEU A 86 0.93 14.02 5.48
N ASN A 87 -0.18 13.89 4.76
CA ASN A 87 -0.16 13.91 3.30
C ASN A 87 0.35 15.26 2.77
N SER A 88 -0.07 16.38 3.35
CA SER A 88 0.40 17.71 2.96
C SER A 88 1.92 17.86 3.15
N TYR A 89 2.47 17.34 4.25
CA TYR A 89 3.91 17.34 4.49
C TYR A 89 4.66 16.44 3.50
N LEU A 90 4.14 15.24 3.24
CA LEU A 90 4.77 14.30 2.31
C LEU A 90 4.74 14.80 0.87
N GLU A 91 3.65 15.41 0.41
CA GLU A 91 3.60 16.08 -0.90
C GLU A 91 4.64 17.20 -1.01
N GLY A 92 4.83 17.96 0.06
CA GLY A 92 5.89 18.97 0.16
C GLY A 92 7.30 18.37 0.13
N TYR A 93 7.49 17.17 0.67
CA TYR A 93 8.78 16.48 0.79
C TYR A 93 9.16 15.67 -0.45
N TRP A 94 8.20 15.01 -1.11
CA TRP A 94 8.45 14.17 -2.27
C TRP A 94 8.84 14.99 -3.50
N LYS A 95 10.07 14.82 -3.96
CA LYS A 95 10.62 15.47 -5.17
C LYS A 95 11.05 14.49 -6.24
N ASP A 96 11.32 13.25 -5.85
CA ASP A 96 11.90 12.21 -6.69
C ASP A 96 11.60 10.82 -6.10
N PRO A 97 11.90 9.72 -6.82
CA PRO A 97 11.71 8.38 -6.29
C PRO A 97 12.48 8.09 -5.00
N GLN A 98 13.63 8.73 -4.74
CA GLN A 98 14.41 8.46 -3.53
C GLN A 98 13.74 9.03 -2.28
N THR A 99 13.19 10.24 -2.37
CA THR A 99 12.42 10.87 -1.28
C THR A 99 11.12 10.13 -1.00
N VAL A 100 10.45 9.56 -2.01
CA VAL A 100 9.31 8.66 -1.82
C VAL A 100 9.74 7.36 -1.11
N ASN A 101 10.87 6.78 -1.52
CA ASN A 101 11.42 5.55 -0.95
C ASN A 101 12.42 5.82 0.21
N SER A 102 12.16 6.83 1.05
CA SER A 102 13.04 7.19 2.16
C SER A 102 12.51 6.71 3.51
N GLU A 103 13.42 6.55 4.48
CA GLU A 103 13.06 6.26 5.88
C GLU A 103 12.19 7.35 6.50
N VAL A 104 12.27 8.60 6.01
CA VAL A 104 11.40 9.69 6.48
C VAL A 104 9.95 9.39 6.11
N THR A 105 9.69 9.00 4.86
CA THR A 105 8.36 8.59 4.40
C THR A 105 7.87 7.38 5.19
N ASP A 106 8.72 6.34 5.32
CA ASP A 106 8.37 5.11 6.04
C ASP A 106 8.04 5.38 7.51
N SER A 107 8.87 6.18 8.20
CA SER A 107 8.67 6.51 9.61
C SER A 107 7.39 7.30 9.87
N LEU A 108 6.99 8.21 8.96
CA LEU A 108 5.75 8.99 9.10
C LEU A 108 4.53 8.08 8.95
N TYR A 109 4.49 7.21 7.94
CA TYR A 109 3.40 6.26 7.79
C TYR A 109 3.37 5.22 8.92
N ARG A 110 4.55 4.73 9.36
CA ARG A 110 4.64 3.85 10.54
C ARG A 110 4.07 4.53 11.78
N ALA A 111 4.33 5.82 11.99
CA ALA A 111 3.78 6.58 13.11
C ALA A 111 2.26 6.75 12.99
N LYS A 112 1.75 7.05 11.79
CA LYS A 112 0.30 7.09 11.51
C LYS A 112 -0.38 5.80 11.92
N HIS A 113 0.09 4.66 11.42
CA HIS A 113 -0.55 3.36 11.68
C HIS A 113 -0.42 2.90 13.13
N ARG A 114 0.65 3.27 13.84
CA ARG A 114 0.73 3.09 15.30
C ARG A 114 -0.33 3.88 16.04
N LEU A 115 -0.59 5.13 15.63
CA LEU A 115 -1.64 5.94 16.23
C LEU A 115 -3.04 5.40 15.88
N THR A 116 -3.27 5.00 14.62
CA THR A 116 -4.53 4.37 14.19
C THR A 116 -4.79 3.10 14.97
N SER A 117 -3.79 2.23 15.14
CA SER A 117 -3.86 1.03 15.98
C SER A 117 -4.22 1.34 17.43
N ALA A 118 -3.70 2.44 17.99
CA ALA A 118 -3.98 2.83 19.38
C ALA A 118 -5.41 3.37 19.56
N MET A 119 -5.95 4.06 18.56
CA MET A 119 -7.29 4.66 18.62
C MET A 119 -8.40 3.71 18.16
N PHE A 120 -8.10 2.85 17.18
CA PHE A 120 -9.03 1.94 16.49
C PHE A 120 -8.35 0.59 16.20
N PRO A 121 -7.97 -0.19 17.23
CA PRO A 121 -7.24 -1.44 17.04
C PRO A 121 -7.99 -2.45 16.17
N GLU A 122 -9.31 -2.55 16.36
CA GLU A 122 -10.15 -3.48 15.60
C GLU A 122 -10.24 -3.10 14.12
N LEU A 123 -10.41 -1.81 13.82
CA LEU A 123 -10.47 -1.30 12.46
C LEU A 123 -9.16 -1.59 11.72
N GLU A 124 -8.03 -1.27 12.35
CA GLU A 124 -6.71 -1.44 11.77
C GLU A 124 -6.43 -2.91 11.45
N VAL A 125 -6.71 -3.82 12.39
CA VAL A 125 -6.53 -5.25 12.19
C VAL A 125 -7.45 -5.77 11.08
N LEU A 126 -8.73 -5.39 11.14
CA LEU A 126 -9.76 -5.86 10.19
C LEU A 126 -9.46 -5.42 8.76
N THR A 127 -8.88 -4.22 8.59
CA THR A 127 -8.66 -3.59 7.30
C THR A 127 -7.20 -3.60 6.89
N TRP A 128 -6.40 -2.65 7.37
CA TRP A 128 -5.01 -2.44 6.96
C TRP A 128 -4.15 -3.69 7.10
N GLU A 129 -4.10 -4.30 8.28
CA GLU A 129 -3.22 -5.44 8.54
C GLU A 129 -3.64 -6.70 7.77
N ASN A 130 -4.94 -7.02 7.76
CA ASN A 130 -5.44 -8.18 7.01
C ASN A 130 -5.22 -8.01 5.50
N LYS A 131 -5.41 -6.79 4.96
CA LYS A 131 -5.15 -6.48 3.55
C LYS A 131 -3.69 -6.73 3.19
N HIS A 132 -2.76 -6.22 4.01
CA HIS A 132 -1.34 -6.39 3.74
C HIS A 132 -0.87 -7.84 3.93
N ARG A 133 -1.44 -8.57 4.89
CA ARG A 133 -1.21 -10.02 5.02
C ARG A 133 -1.69 -10.80 3.80
N GLU A 134 -2.89 -10.51 3.28
CA GLU A 134 -3.38 -11.14 2.05
C GLU A 134 -2.48 -10.84 0.84
N ILE A 135 -1.99 -9.60 0.70
CA ILE A 135 -1.01 -9.24 -0.33
C ILE A 135 0.30 -10.04 -0.15
N MET A 136 0.78 -10.17 1.08
CA MET A 136 2.00 -10.93 1.38
C MET A 136 1.84 -12.39 0.99
N GLU A 137 0.73 -13.03 1.40
CA GLU A 137 0.38 -14.40 1.03
C GLU A 137 0.36 -14.58 -0.50
N ASN A 138 -0.25 -13.63 -1.23
CA ASN A 138 -0.28 -13.64 -2.70
C ASN A 138 1.13 -13.58 -3.31
N ILE A 139 2.04 -12.80 -2.71
CA ILE A 139 3.44 -12.71 -3.14
C ILE A 139 4.19 -14.01 -2.86
N GLU A 140 4.08 -14.54 -1.63
CA GLU A 140 4.77 -15.74 -1.16
C GLU A 140 4.41 -16.98 -1.99
N MET A 141 3.15 -17.14 -2.38
CA MET A 141 2.68 -18.23 -3.26
C MET A 141 3.44 -18.33 -4.59
N THR A 142 4.07 -17.24 -5.03
CA THR A 142 4.79 -17.16 -6.32
C THR A 142 6.30 -17.02 -6.21
N GLY A 143 6.78 -16.92 -4.97
CA GLY A 143 8.20 -16.86 -4.61
C GLY A 143 8.87 -15.52 -4.95
N VAL A 144 9.76 -15.07 -4.07
CA VAL A 144 10.60 -13.88 -4.28
C VAL A 144 12.02 -14.28 -4.68
N THR A 145 12.63 -13.50 -5.56
CA THR A 145 14.06 -13.54 -5.88
C THR A 145 14.75 -12.26 -5.38
N PRO A 146 16.10 -12.24 -5.19
CA PRO A 146 16.81 -11.06 -4.69
C PRO A 146 16.63 -9.78 -5.53
N ASN A 147 16.20 -9.90 -6.78
CA ASN A 147 15.97 -8.77 -7.69
C ASN A 147 14.47 -8.58 -8.02
N THR A 148 13.59 -9.02 -7.12
CA THR A 148 12.15 -8.79 -7.21
C THR A 148 11.83 -7.38 -6.76
N MET A 149 11.12 -6.65 -7.60
CA MET A 149 10.60 -5.33 -7.28
C MET A 149 9.15 -5.44 -6.80
N ILE A 150 8.82 -4.75 -5.72
CA ILE A 150 7.44 -4.61 -5.25
C ILE A 150 7.01 -3.16 -5.50
N LEU A 151 6.05 -2.99 -6.41
CA LEU A 151 5.41 -1.73 -6.70
C LEU A 151 4.16 -1.61 -5.82
N CYS A 152 4.24 -0.78 -4.80
CA CYS A 152 3.21 -0.59 -3.79
C CYS A 152 2.88 0.90 -3.59
N PRO A 153 1.73 1.22 -2.97
CA PRO A 153 1.49 2.56 -2.44
C PRO A 153 2.62 2.97 -1.49
N ALA A 154 2.99 4.24 -1.47
CA ALA A 154 4.08 4.74 -0.62
C ALA A 154 3.84 4.40 0.87
N GLU A 155 2.59 4.46 1.30
CA GLU A 155 2.16 4.10 2.65
C GLU A 155 2.38 2.62 2.99
N SER A 156 2.25 1.72 2.03
CA SER A 156 2.40 0.29 2.26
C SER A 156 3.86 -0.16 2.40
N ARG A 157 4.82 0.66 1.95
CA ARG A 157 6.23 0.26 1.86
C ARG A 157 6.83 -0.09 3.21
N TYR A 158 6.61 0.73 4.24
CA TYR A 158 7.17 0.44 5.57
C TYR A 158 6.65 -0.89 6.11
N TRP A 159 5.37 -1.21 5.87
CA TRP A 159 4.77 -2.46 6.33
C TRP A 159 5.47 -3.64 5.67
N PHE A 160 5.67 -3.58 4.36
CA PHE A 160 6.42 -4.63 3.65
C PHE A 160 7.86 -4.74 4.11
N ILE A 161 8.58 -3.64 4.34
CA ILE A 161 9.96 -3.69 4.85
C ILE A 161 10.01 -4.37 6.22
N ASP A 162 9.10 -3.99 7.11
CA ASP A 162 9.03 -4.51 8.48
C ASP A 162 8.69 -6.02 8.46
N HIS A 163 7.95 -6.52 7.47
CA HIS A 163 7.48 -7.92 7.40
C HIS A 163 8.24 -8.84 6.42
N PHE A 164 8.91 -8.31 5.38
CA PHE A 164 9.82 -9.07 4.51
C PHE A 164 11.21 -9.22 5.13
N GLY A 165 11.56 -8.37 6.10
CA GLY A 165 12.82 -8.47 6.82
C GLY A 165 12.92 -9.81 7.53
N PRO A 166 14.13 -10.38 7.66
CA PRO A 166 14.35 -11.53 8.54
C PRO A 166 14.06 -11.08 9.98
N HIS A 167 12.83 -11.27 10.45
CA HIS A 167 12.55 -11.33 11.87
C HIS A 167 13.07 -12.68 12.39
N ARG A 168 14.37 -12.67 12.70
CA ARG A 168 15.15 -13.65 13.50
C ARG A 168 15.56 -14.94 12.82
#